data_AF-A0A9E5PL98-F1
#
_entry.id   AF-A0A9E5PL98-F1
#
_cell.length_a   1.000
_cell.length_b   1.000
_cell.length_c   1.000
_cell.angle_alpha   90.00
_cell.angle_beta   90.00
_cell.angle_gamma   90.00
#
_symmetry.space_group_name_H-M   'P 1'
#
loop_
_entity.id
_entity.type
_entity.pdbx_description
1 polymer ?
#
loop_
_entity_poly.entity_id
_entity_poly.type
_entity_poly.pdbx_seq_one_letter_code
_entity_poly.pdbx_strand_id
1 'polypeptide(L)'
;LTERRGTTASTREGPHGWELLLFDAAPRRERWGVHILLFLFTLFSTTVAGSLLAGLWPIQFETVPTLDGWWLPLPVSLDLADLWAGVPFGLSLVVVLALHEAGHYVAARRRRISVTPPYFIPFPPYVSIIGTLGAFIRLRSPVLGRRDLLDVAVAGPLASFAASLPILWWGLSHSAVIVDPPAATTPYAIAFAGTEQFWLGGSVAMSVISHFALGLPAPDHVVILHPIAFAGWLGLFVTALNLLPIAQLDGGHILYAALGSRQTPLAWL
;
A
#
# COMPACT_ATOMS: atom_id res chain seq x y z
N LEU A 1 -13.15 -25.51 29.43
CA LEU A 1 -13.34 -25.70 27.97
C LEU A 1 -13.25 -24.34 27.28
N THR A 2 -12.03 -23.88 27.02
CA THR A 2 -11.74 -22.73 26.14
C THR A 2 -10.29 -22.89 25.69
N GLU A 3 -10.09 -23.73 24.67
CA GLU A 3 -8.81 -23.83 23.97
C GLU A 3 -8.42 -22.45 23.43
N ARG A 4 -7.38 -21.86 24.01
CA ARG A 4 -6.68 -20.73 23.40
C ARG A 4 -6.08 -21.24 22.10
N ARG A 5 -6.65 -20.79 20.99
CA ARG A 5 -6.19 -21.02 19.60
C ARG A 5 -4.87 -20.31 19.30
N GLY A 6 -3.82 -20.59 20.07
CA GLY A 6 -2.44 -20.17 19.84
C GLY A 6 -1.64 -21.28 19.18
N THR A 7 -0.57 -20.93 18.49
CA THR A 7 0.46 -21.86 18.01
C THR A 7 0.97 -22.66 19.22
N THR A 8 0.70 -23.97 19.29
CA THR A 8 1.26 -24.82 20.33
C THR A 8 2.73 -25.06 19.99
N ALA A 9 3.61 -24.40 20.73
CA ALA A 9 5.00 -24.77 20.78
C ALA A 9 5.15 -25.88 21.82
N SER A 10 5.51 -27.08 21.40
CA SER A 10 5.89 -28.15 22.32
C SER A 10 7.40 -28.28 22.34
N THR A 11 7.99 -28.30 23.53
CA THR A 11 9.42 -28.58 23.69
C THR A 11 9.62 -30.09 23.83
N ARG A 12 10.65 -30.62 23.15
CA ARG A 12 11.11 -31.99 23.37
C ARG A 12 12.58 -31.93 23.76
N GLU A 13 12.89 -32.32 25.00
CA GLU A 13 14.28 -32.43 25.44
C GLU A 13 14.96 -33.65 24.81
N GLY A 14 16.14 -33.40 24.25
CA GLY A 14 17.02 -34.44 23.74
C GLY A 14 17.95 -35.00 24.83
N PRO A 15 18.56 -36.17 24.59
CA PRO A 15 19.42 -36.87 25.56
C PRO A 15 20.69 -36.12 26.00
N HIS A 16 20.98 -34.96 25.40
CA HIS A 16 22.13 -34.11 25.71
C HIS A 16 21.76 -32.67 26.08
N GLY A 17 20.53 -32.43 26.56
CA GLY A 17 20.12 -31.13 27.11
C GLY A 17 19.80 -30.05 26.08
N TRP A 18 19.57 -30.41 24.82
CA TRP A 18 18.97 -29.49 23.83
C TRP A 18 17.45 -29.60 23.85
N GLU A 19 16.75 -28.48 23.72
CA GLU A 19 15.30 -28.42 23.56
C GLU A 19 14.93 -28.28 22.07
N LEU A 20 14.13 -29.22 21.56
CA LEU A 20 13.48 -29.07 20.25
C LEU A 20 12.19 -28.29 20.42
N LEU A 21 12.11 -27.09 19.86
CA LEU A 21 10.84 -26.37 19.73
C LEU A 21 10.10 -26.88 18.48
N LEU A 22 9.07 -27.70 18.69
CA LEU A 22 8.15 -28.13 17.65
C LEU A 22 7.00 -27.13 17.57
N PHE A 23 6.88 -26.45 16.44
CA PHE A 23 5.73 -25.61 16.14
C PHE A 23 4.70 -26.43 15.37
N ASP A 24 3.58 -26.74 16.02
CA ASP A 24 2.49 -27.45 15.37
C ASP A 24 1.74 -26.48 14.45
N ALA A 25 2.16 -26.41 13.19
CA ALA A 25 1.50 -25.64 12.16
C ALA A 25 0.30 -26.44 11.62
N ALA A 26 -0.68 -26.75 12.48
CA ALA A 26 -1.93 -27.34 12.02
C ALA A 26 -2.51 -26.46 10.89
N PRO A 27 -2.89 -27.03 9.73
CA PRO A 27 -3.38 -26.25 8.59
C PRO A 27 -4.66 -25.52 8.99
N ARG A 28 -4.52 -24.24 9.35
CA ARG A 28 -5.68 -23.38 9.67
C ARG A 28 -6.38 -23.08 8.35
N ARG A 29 -7.64 -23.50 8.23
CA ARG A 29 -8.50 -23.14 7.09
C ARG A 29 -8.51 -21.62 6.90
N GLU A 30 -8.18 -21.18 5.70
CA GLU A 30 -8.28 -19.77 5.35
C GLU A 30 -9.73 -19.31 5.37
N ARG A 31 -9.95 -18.10 5.89
CA ARG A 31 -11.25 -17.43 5.80
C ARG A 31 -11.30 -16.62 4.51
N TRP A 32 -11.27 -17.30 3.37
CA TRP A 32 -11.24 -16.66 2.04
C TRP A 32 -12.30 -15.57 1.88
N GLY A 33 -13.50 -15.76 2.44
CA GLY A 33 -14.56 -14.74 2.42
C GLY A 33 -14.14 -13.39 3.02
N VAL A 34 -13.34 -13.38 4.09
CA VAL A 34 -12.85 -12.13 4.70
C VAL A 34 -11.84 -11.43 3.78
N HIS A 35 -10.91 -12.19 3.20
CA HIS A 35 -9.91 -11.63 2.28
C HIS A 35 -10.56 -11.04 1.04
N ILE A 36 -11.51 -11.77 0.44
CA ILE A 36 -12.27 -11.32 -0.73
C ILE A 36 -13.08 -10.08 -0.38
N LEU A 37 -13.80 -10.08 0.75
CA LEU A 37 -14.61 -8.93 1.18
C LEU A 37 -13.76 -7.68 1.37
N LEU A 38 -12.64 -7.79 2.07
CA LEU A 38 -11.71 -6.68 2.30
C LEU A 38 -11.10 -6.17 0.98
N PHE A 39 -10.72 -7.09 0.08
CA PHE A 39 -10.24 -6.73 -1.25
C PHE A 39 -11.31 -5.95 -2.04
N LEU A 40 -12.54 -6.45 -2.08
CA LEU A 40 -13.64 -5.79 -2.79
C LEU A 40 -13.95 -4.41 -2.21
N PHE A 41 -13.98 -4.28 -0.88
CA PHE A 41 -14.15 -2.97 -0.25
C PHE A 41 -13.00 -2.02 -0.57
N THR A 42 -11.77 -2.53 -0.59
CA THR A 42 -10.59 -1.71 -0.91
C THR A 42 -10.63 -1.25 -2.35
N LEU A 43 -10.96 -2.16 -3.27
CA LEU A 43 -11.13 -1.82 -4.69
C LEU A 43 -12.23 -0.79 -4.89
N PHE A 44 -13.35 -0.93 -4.18
CA PHE A 44 -14.44 0.05 -4.23
C PHE A 44 -13.99 1.41 -3.68
N SER A 45 -13.38 1.47 -2.50
CA SER A 45 -12.96 2.73 -1.89
C SER A 45 -11.86 3.45 -2.66
N THR A 46 -10.90 2.71 -3.23
CA THR A 46 -9.87 3.31 -4.12
C THR A 46 -10.48 3.77 -5.43
N THR A 47 -11.46 3.06 -6.00
CA THR A 47 -12.17 3.51 -7.21
C THR A 47 -12.95 4.81 -6.96
N VAL A 48 -13.61 4.94 -5.82
CA VAL A 48 -14.28 6.21 -5.45
C VAL A 48 -13.23 7.34 -5.32
N ALA A 49 -12.11 7.10 -4.65
CA ALA A 49 -11.03 8.09 -4.56
C ALA A 49 -10.47 8.48 -5.96
N GLY A 50 -10.38 7.50 -6.87
CA GLY A 50 -10.03 7.74 -8.27
C GLY A 50 -11.00 8.64 -9.01
N SER A 51 -12.29 8.54 -8.69
CA SER A 51 -13.34 9.38 -9.30
C SER A 51 -13.20 10.83 -8.81
N LEU A 52 -12.88 11.01 -7.53
CA LEU A 52 -12.57 12.34 -6.95
C LEU A 52 -11.35 12.98 -7.61
N LEU A 53 -10.31 12.18 -7.90
CA LEU A 53 -9.12 12.62 -8.67
C LEU A 53 -9.47 13.01 -10.11
N ALA A 54 -10.50 12.39 -10.70
CA ALA A 54 -11.01 12.75 -12.01
C ALA A 54 -11.95 13.97 -11.98
N GLY A 55 -12.15 14.59 -10.81
CA GLY A 55 -13.02 15.76 -10.66
C GLY A 55 -14.51 15.42 -10.47
N LEU A 56 -14.86 14.15 -10.26
CA LEU A 56 -16.24 13.67 -10.19
C LEU A 56 -16.60 13.20 -8.78
N TRP A 57 -17.87 13.34 -8.41
CA TRP A 57 -18.40 12.94 -7.11
C TRP A 57 -19.40 11.79 -7.28
N PRO A 58 -18.92 10.52 -7.29
CA PRO A 58 -19.78 9.38 -7.59
C PRO A 58 -20.77 9.06 -6.46
N ILE A 59 -20.55 9.54 -5.24
CA ILE A 59 -21.45 9.35 -4.10
C ILE A 59 -22.04 10.69 -3.70
N GLN A 60 -23.36 10.80 -3.78
CA GLN A 60 -24.07 11.97 -3.26
C GLN A 60 -24.44 11.74 -1.80
N PHE A 61 -24.27 12.78 -0.98
CA PHE A 61 -24.59 12.74 0.44
C PHE A 61 -25.69 13.75 0.75
N GLU A 62 -26.66 13.34 1.57
CA GLU A 62 -27.59 14.25 2.23
C GLU A 62 -27.28 14.31 3.72
N THR A 63 -27.33 15.52 4.28
CA THR A 63 -27.12 15.72 5.72
C THR A 63 -28.43 15.56 6.46
N VAL A 64 -28.50 14.57 7.34
CA VAL A 64 -29.66 14.36 8.22
C VAL A 64 -29.35 14.96 9.60
N PRO A 65 -30.25 15.81 10.16
CA PRO A 65 -30.05 16.36 11.49
C PRO A 65 -30.18 15.26 12.56
N THR A 66 -29.23 15.23 13.50
CA THR A 66 -29.27 14.32 14.65
C THR A 66 -29.79 15.03 15.91
N LEU A 67 -30.15 14.25 16.93
CA LEU A 67 -30.79 14.75 18.17
C LEU A 67 -29.92 15.76 18.95
N ASP A 68 -28.61 15.75 18.75
CA ASP A 68 -27.65 16.63 19.45
C ASP A 68 -27.11 17.78 18.58
N GLY A 69 -27.81 18.12 17.47
CA GLY A 69 -27.42 19.23 16.59
C GLY A 69 -26.24 18.93 15.64
N TRP A 70 -25.78 17.68 15.61
CA TRP A 70 -24.81 17.21 14.62
C TRP A 70 -25.50 16.85 13.31
N TRP A 71 -24.79 17.04 12.19
CA TRP A 71 -25.26 16.64 10.87
C TRP A 71 -24.52 15.39 10.44
N LEU A 72 -25.27 14.32 10.14
CA LEU A 72 -24.69 13.08 9.64
C LEU A 72 -24.83 13.04 8.12
N PRO A 73 -23.73 13.08 7.34
CA PRO A 73 -23.80 12.85 5.90
C PRO A 73 -24.12 11.37 5.65
N LEU A 74 -25.27 11.10 5.03
CA LEU A 74 -25.67 9.77 4.61
C LEU A 74 -25.59 9.67 3.09
N PRO A 75 -24.96 8.61 2.54
CA PRO A 75 -24.95 8.39 1.10
C PRO A 75 -26.37 8.06 0.62
N VAL A 76 -26.87 8.83 -0.34
CA VAL A 76 -28.23 8.67 -0.89
C VAL A 76 -28.25 8.08 -2.29
N SER A 77 -27.18 8.25 -3.07
CA SER A 77 -27.07 7.71 -4.41
C SER A 77 -25.61 7.39 -4.78
N LEU A 78 -25.46 6.50 -5.76
CA LEU A 78 -24.19 6.14 -6.37
C LEU A 78 -24.33 6.28 -7.89
N ASP A 79 -23.58 7.20 -8.49
CA ASP A 79 -23.47 7.34 -9.93
C ASP A 79 -22.40 6.37 -10.47
N LEU A 80 -22.84 5.39 -11.25
CA LEU A 80 -21.96 4.36 -11.81
C LEU A 80 -21.08 4.89 -12.94
N ALA A 81 -21.51 5.92 -13.66
CA ALA A 81 -20.72 6.52 -14.73
C ALA A 81 -19.55 7.30 -14.15
N ASP A 82 -19.81 8.09 -13.09
CA ASP A 82 -18.76 8.81 -12.38
C ASP A 82 -17.81 7.83 -11.68
N LEU A 83 -18.34 6.75 -11.08
CA LEU A 83 -17.51 5.72 -10.45
C LEU A 83 -16.56 5.04 -11.45
N TRP A 84 -17.00 4.87 -12.70
CA TRP A 84 -16.19 4.26 -13.76
C TRP A 84 -14.92 5.06 -14.06
N ALA A 85 -14.99 6.39 -13.96
CA ALA A 85 -13.84 7.26 -14.18
C ALA A 85 -12.69 7.01 -13.19
N GLY A 86 -12.99 6.50 -11.99
CA GLY A 86 -12.01 6.17 -10.98
C GLY A 86 -11.37 4.78 -11.07
N VAL A 87 -11.91 3.90 -11.91
CA VAL A 87 -11.41 2.51 -12.08
C VAL A 87 -9.93 2.46 -12.45
N PRO A 88 -9.42 3.30 -13.38
CA PRO A 88 -8.00 3.28 -13.75
C PRO A 88 -7.06 3.49 -12.54
N PHE A 89 -7.39 4.42 -11.64
CA PHE A 89 -6.62 4.64 -10.41
C PHE A 89 -6.78 3.47 -9.43
N GLY A 90 -8.02 3.06 -9.16
CA GLY A 90 -8.32 2.01 -8.18
C GLY A 90 -7.61 0.70 -8.51
N LEU A 91 -7.67 0.27 -9.78
CA LEU A 91 -6.97 -0.93 -10.25
C LEU A 91 -5.46 -0.78 -10.17
N SER A 92 -4.91 0.35 -10.64
CA SER A 92 -3.46 0.58 -10.64
C SER A 92 -2.88 0.53 -9.22
N LEU A 93 -3.54 1.19 -8.27
CA LEU A 93 -3.09 1.20 -6.87
C LEU A 93 -3.22 -0.19 -6.22
N VAL A 94 -4.36 -0.87 -6.42
CA VAL A 94 -4.57 -2.22 -5.87
C VAL A 94 -3.56 -3.22 -6.46
N VAL A 95 -3.21 -3.11 -7.74
CA VAL A 95 -2.16 -3.94 -8.36
C VAL A 95 -0.81 -3.72 -7.68
N VAL A 96 -0.41 -2.48 -7.42
CA VAL A 96 0.86 -2.20 -6.74
C VAL A 96 0.88 -2.79 -5.33
N LEU A 97 -0.18 -2.58 -4.55
CA LEU A 97 -0.30 -3.13 -3.19
C LEU A 97 -0.34 -4.66 -3.21
N ALA A 98 -1.08 -5.26 -4.15
CA ALA A 98 -1.16 -6.69 -4.31
C ALA A 98 0.20 -7.30 -4.66
N LEU A 99 0.97 -6.66 -5.54
CA LEU A 99 2.30 -7.12 -5.93
C LEU A 99 3.32 -6.96 -4.79
N HIS A 100 3.20 -5.93 -3.97
CA HIS A 100 3.99 -5.78 -2.74
C HIS A 100 3.80 -7.01 -1.83
N GLU A 101 2.55 -7.30 -1.45
CA GLU A 101 2.24 -8.42 -0.57
C GLU A 101 2.51 -9.78 -1.23
N ALA A 102 2.30 -9.90 -2.54
CA ALA A 102 2.62 -11.11 -3.28
C ALA A 102 4.14 -11.37 -3.27
N GLY A 103 4.98 -10.33 -3.33
CA GLY A 103 6.43 -10.44 -3.19
C GLY A 103 6.80 -11.12 -1.87
N HIS A 104 6.31 -10.58 -0.74
CA HIS A 104 6.51 -11.19 0.57
C HIS A 104 5.94 -12.61 0.64
N TYR A 105 4.72 -12.83 0.15
CA TYR A 105 4.04 -14.11 0.17
C TYR A 105 4.83 -15.19 -0.57
N VAL A 106 5.27 -14.90 -1.80
CA VAL A 106 6.03 -15.84 -2.63
C VAL A 106 7.39 -16.14 -1.99
N ALA A 107 8.11 -15.14 -1.50
CA ALA A 107 9.39 -15.33 -0.82
C ALA A 107 9.22 -16.20 0.44
N ALA A 108 8.21 -15.90 1.28
CA ALA A 108 7.93 -16.66 2.48
C ALA A 108 7.58 -18.13 2.17
N ARG A 109 6.75 -18.37 1.14
CA ARG A 109 6.37 -19.72 0.72
C ARG A 109 7.56 -20.52 0.19
N ARG A 110 8.47 -19.89 -0.56
CA ARG A 110 9.73 -20.52 -1.02
C ARG A 110 10.63 -20.90 0.15
N ARG A 111 10.64 -20.09 1.21
CA ARG A 111 11.36 -20.34 2.47
C ARG A 111 10.59 -21.26 3.44
N ARG A 112 9.47 -21.86 3.01
CA ARG A 112 8.60 -22.72 3.84
C ARG A 112 8.08 -22.03 5.12
N ILE A 113 7.99 -20.71 5.10
CA ILE A 113 7.41 -19.90 6.18
C ILE A 113 5.89 -19.87 5.97
N SER A 114 5.14 -20.12 7.05
CA SER A 114 3.68 -20.09 7.01
C SER A 114 3.19 -18.65 7.08
N VAL A 115 2.41 -18.22 6.08
CA VAL A 115 1.88 -16.85 5.94
C VAL A 115 0.42 -16.87 5.50
N THR A 116 -0.38 -15.88 5.87
CA THR A 116 -1.74 -15.68 5.35
C THR A 116 -1.72 -15.12 3.93
N PRO A 117 -2.83 -15.28 3.17
CA PRO A 117 -3.11 -14.38 2.05
C PRO A 117 -3.14 -12.90 2.53
N PRO A 118 -3.03 -11.93 1.60
CA PRO A 118 -3.05 -10.51 1.94
C PRO A 118 -4.39 -10.09 2.54
N TYR A 119 -4.32 -9.23 3.55
CA TYR A 119 -5.43 -8.46 4.07
C TYR A 119 -5.32 -7.05 3.51
N PHE A 120 -6.26 -6.65 2.66
CA PHE A 120 -6.38 -5.26 2.22
C PHE A 120 -7.16 -4.46 3.27
N ILE A 121 -6.77 -3.20 3.49
CA ILE A 121 -7.42 -2.32 4.46
C ILE A 121 -8.13 -1.20 3.70
N PRO A 122 -9.45 -1.30 3.48
CA PRO A 122 -10.20 -0.23 2.87
C PRO A 122 -10.21 0.97 3.81
N PHE A 123 -10.18 2.18 3.25
CA PHE A 123 -10.36 3.39 4.03
C PHE A 123 -11.37 4.30 3.34
N PRO A 124 -12.38 4.83 4.06
CA PRO A 124 -13.46 5.55 3.41
C PRO A 124 -12.93 6.76 2.63
N PRO A 125 -13.34 6.93 1.36
CA PRO A 125 -12.76 7.94 0.46
C PRO A 125 -13.09 9.38 0.85
N TYR A 126 -14.13 9.61 1.67
CA TYR A 126 -14.43 10.94 2.23
C TYR A 126 -13.50 11.33 3.39
N VAL A 127 -12.77 10.37 3.97
CA VAL A 127 -11.71 10.61 4.97
C VAL A 127 -10.32 10.45 4.35
N SER A 128 -10.22 9.63 3.30
CA SER A 128 -8.97 9.25 2.65
C SER A 128 -8.90 9.74 1.22
N ILE A 129 -7.83 10.47 0.93
CA ILE A 129 -7.47 10.91 -0.42
C ILE A 129 -7.15 9.71 -1.35
N ILE A 130 -6.75 8.57 -0.78
CA ILE A 130 -6.22 7.42 -1.52
C ILE A 130 -7.22 6.25 -1.55
N GLY A 131 -8.12 6.17 -0.55
CA GLY A 131 -9.14 5.12 -0.44
C GLY A 131 -8.64 3.81 0.21
N THR A 132 -7.44 3.77 0.77
CA THR A 132 -6.90 2.60 1.47
C THR A 132 -5.80 2.97 2.46
N LEU A 133 -5.61 2.14 3.50
CA LEU A 133 -4.44 2.19 4.40
C LEU A 133 -3.32 1.22 3.98
N GLY A 134 -3.48 0.54 2.83
CA GLY A 134 -2.54 -0.44 2.32
C GLY A 134 -3.05 -1.88 2.47
N ALA A 135 -2.12 -2.81 2.42
CA ALA A 135 -2.36 -4.23 2.62
C ALA A 135 -1.25 -4.81 3.50
N PHE A 136 -1.46 -6.01 4.05
CA PHE A 136 -0.43 -6.74 4.77
C PHE A 136 -0.68 -8.25 4.74
N ILE A 137 0.38 -9.04 4.74
CA ILE A 137 0.35 -10.46 5.10
C ILE A 137 0.65 -10.66 6.58
N ARG A 138 0.10 -11.71 7.17
CA ARG A 138 0.40 -12.11 8.56
C ARG A 138 1.26 -13.37 8.59
N LEU A 139 2.41 -13.28 9.24
CA LEU A 139 3.25 -14.44 9.57
C LEU A 139 2.52 -15.36 10.57
N ARG A 140 2.55 -16.67 10.32
CA ARG A 140 1.98 -17.73 11.17
C ARG A 140 3.02 -18.62 11.83
N SER A 141 4.26 -18.55 11.37
CA SER A 141 5.41 -19.22 11.96
C SER A 141 6.54 -18.21 12.14
N PRO A 142 7.43 -18.39 13.13
CA PRO A 142 8.61 -17.54 13.28
C PRO A 142 9.56 -17.68 12.08
N VAL A 143 10.31 -16.62 11.79
CA VAL A 143 11.41 -16.63 10.82
C VAL A 143 12.70 -16.96 11.57
N LEU A 144 13.27 -18.12 11.30
CA LEU A 144 14.40 -18.64 12.09
C LEU A 144 15.77 -18.18 11.57
N GLY A 145 15.87 -17.79 10.29
CA GLY A 145 17.10 -17.39 9.64
C GLY A 145 17.13 -15.92 9.22
N ARG A 146 18.26 -15.23 9.46
CA ARG A 146 18.45 -13.85 8.97
C ARG A 146 18.40 -13.75 7.45
N ARG A 147 18.90 -14.75 6.73
CA ARG A 147 18.82 -14.81 5.26
C ARG A 147 17.36 -14.92 4.79
N ASP A 148 16.57 -15.76 5.45
CA ASP A 148 15.15 -15.90 5.10
C ASP A 148 14.37 -14.62 5.43
N LEU A 149 14.71 -13.94 6.53
CA LEU A 149 14.14 -12.64 6.88
C LEU A 149 14.48 -11.58 5.83
N LEU A 150 15.75 -11.50 5.40
CA LEU A 150 16.19 -10.56 4.37
C LEU A 150 15.45 -10.81 3.05
N ASP A 151 15.40 -12.06 2.61
CA ASP A 151 14.72 -12.43 1.37
C ASP A 151 13.24 -12.03 1.37
N VAL A 152 12.54 -12.31 2.49
CA VAL A 152 11.13 -11.94 2.62
C VAL A 152 10.97 -10.44 2.67
N ALA A 153 11.76 -9.72 3.47
CA ALA A 153 11.64 -8.28 3.65
C ALA A 153 11.97 -7.48 2.38
N VAL A 154 12.94 -7.92 1.57
CA VAL A 154 13.28 -7.24 0.31
C VAL A 154 12.27 -7.52 -0.81
N ALA A 155 11.64 -8.69 -0.81
CA ALA A 155 10.83 -9.14 -1.94
C ALA A 155 9.60 -8.25 -2.22
N GLY A 156 8.90 -7.77 -1.18
CA GLY A 156 7.74 -6.89 -1.35
C GLY A 156 8.09 -5.54 -1.95
N PRO A 157 9.00 -4.75 -1.33
CA PRO A 157 9.48 -3.48 -1.86
C PRO A 157 9.99 -3.57 -3.31
N LEU A 158 10.74 -4.62 -3.66
CA LEU A 158 11.20 -4.79 -5.04
C LEU A 158 10.05 -5.06 -6.01
N ALA A 159 9.07 -5.88 -5.62
CA ALA A 159 7.92 -6.18 -6.47
C ALA A 159 7.04 -4.94 -6.71
N SER A 160 6.75 -4.17 -5.66
CA SER A 160 5.98 -2.93 -5.78
C SER A 160 6.74 -1.85 -6.55
N PHE A 161 8.05 -1.71 -6.32
CA PHE A 161 8.89 -0.78 -7.08
C PHE A 161 8.84 -1.10 -8.57
N ALA A 162 9.10 -2.34 -8.95
CA ALA A 162 9.09 -2.78 -10.34
C ALA A 162 7.73 -2.58 -11.02
N ALA A 163 6.63 -2.81 -10.28
CA ALA A 163 5.27 -2.55 -10.77
C ALA A 163 4.96 -1.05 -10.93
N SER A 164 5.49 -0.22 -10.03
CA SER A 164 5.25 1.22 -10.02
C SER A 164 5.88 1.92 -11.22
N LEU A 165 7.03 1.44 -11.73
CA LEU A 165 7.71 2.07 -12.87
C LEU A 165 6.88 2.13 -14.16
N PRO A 166 6.32 1.03 -14.70
CA PRO A 166 5.52 1.07 -15.92
C PRO A 166 4.18 1.80 -15.70
N ILE A 167 3.57 1.67 -14.53
CA ILE A 167 2.33 2.39 -14.17
C ILE A 167 2.59 3.89 -14.18
N LEU A 168 3.67 4.32 -13.52
CA LEU A 168 4.07 5.71 -13.48
C LEU A 168 4.42 6.24 -14.87
N TRP A 169 5.18 5.49 -15.67
CA TRP A 169 5.54 5.90 -17.03
C TRP A 169 4.30 6.12 -17.90
N TRP A 170 3.39 5.16 -17.94
CA TRP A 170 2.13 5.29 -18.69
C TRP A 170 1.28 6.43 -18.17
N GLY A 171 1.19 6.59 -16.84
CA GLY A 171 0.43 7.69 -16.24
C GLY A 171 1.02 9.05 -16.57
N LEU A 172 2.35 9.19 -16.51
CA LEU A 172 3.02 10.44 -16.82
C LEU A 172 2.83 10.82 -18.29
N SER A 173 2.88 9.88 -19.22
CA SER A 173 2.64 10.18 -20.65
C SER A 173 1.20 10.62 -20.97
N HIS A 174 0.26 10.44 -20.03
CA HIS A 174 -1.13 10.91 -20.13
C HIS A 174 -1.44 12.04 -19.15
N SER A 175 -0.43 12.56 -18.44
CA SER A 175 -0.59 13.70 -17.52
C SER A 175 -0.73 15.00 -18.31
N ALA A 176 -1.48 15.95 -17.75
CA ALA A 176 -1.60 17.27 -18.34
C ALA A 176 -0.42 18.14 -17.90
N VAL A 177 0.13 18.92 -18.82
CA VAL A 177 1.15 19.92 -18.51
C VAL A 177 0.53 21.30 -18.71
N ILE A 178 0.49 22.09 -17.64
CA ILE A 178 -0.07 23.44 -17.64
C ILE A 178 1.04 24.45 -17.37
N VAL A 179 0.87 25.67 -17.88
CA VAL A 179 1.72 26.81 -17.53
C VAL A 179 1.14 27.44 -16.28
N ASP A 180 1.85 27.30 -15.17
CA ASP A 180 1.45 27.81 -13.86
C ASP A 180 2.74 28.13 -13.09
N PRO A 181 2.99 29.40 -12.70
CA PRO A 181 4.22 29.74 -11.99
C PRO A 181 4.36 28.86 -10.75
N PRO A 182 5.40 28.00 -10.66
CA PRO A 182 5.46 26.99 -9.64
C PRO A 182 5.55 27.64 -8.27
N ALA A 183 4.56 27.35 -7.43
CA ALA A 183 4.59 27.72 -6.01
C ALA A 183 5.49 26.76 -5.19
N ALA A 184 5.84 25.60 -5.74
CA ALA A 184 6.52 24.52 -5.04
C ALA A 184 7.87 24.13 -5.67
N THR A 185 8.71 23.46 -4.88
CA THR A 185 10.03 22.95 -5.26
C THR A 185 10.00 21.85 -6.33
N THR A 186 8.82 21.26 -6.58
CA THR A 186 8.63 20.14 -7.50
C THR A 186 7.51 20.45 -8.51
N PRO A 187 7.64 20.04 -9.78
CA PRO A 187 6.66 20.36 -10.82
C PRO A 187 5.48 19.37 -10.85
N TYR A 188 5.22 18.62 -9.77
CA TYR A 188 4.23 17.54 -9.76
C TYR A 188 3.07 17.89 -8.84
N ALA A 189 1.84 17.83 -9.35
CA ALA A 189 0.65 18.07 -8.56
C ALA A 189 -0.52 17.15 -8.94
N ILE A 190 -1.50 17.04 -8.05
CA ILE A 190 -2.81 16.44 -8.30
C ILE A 190 -3.89 17.45 -7.91
N ALA A 191 -5.08 17.34 -8.50
CA ALA A 191 -6.24 18.14 -8.11
C ALA A 191 -7.42 17.19 -7.86
N PHE A 192 -8.15 17.42 -6.76
CA PHE A 192 -9.38 16.69 -6.49
C PHE A 192 -10.57 17.56 -6.87
N ALA A 193 -11.71 16.91 -7.06
CA ALA A 193 -13.00 17.56 -7.28
C ALA A 193 -13.26 18.63 -6.21
N GLY A 194 -13.19 19.90 -6.60
CA GLY A 194 -13.49 21.04 -5.72
C GLY A 194 -12.41 21.41 -4.71
N THR A 195 -11.16 20.95 -4.86
CA THR A 195 -10.04 21.34 -3.99
C THR A 195 -8.95 22.11 -4.76
N GLU A 196 -8.09 22.81 -4.01
CA GLU A 196 -6.82 23.32 -4.55
C GLU A 196 -5.88 22.19 -4.98
N GLN A 197 -4.86 22.54 -5.77
CA GLN A 197 -3.82 21.60 -6.19
C GLN A 197 -2.98 21.13 -4.98
N PHE A 198 -2.75 19.83 -4.89
CA PHE A 198 -1.84 19.22 -3.92
C PHE A 198 -0.51 18.92 -4.58
N TRP A 199 0.55 19.56 -4.09
CA TRP A 199 1.91 19.36 -4.57
C TRP A 199 2.51 18.06 -4.05
N LEU A 200 3.17 17.33 -4.94
CA LEU A 200 3.77 16.04 -4.65
C LEU A 200 5.30 16.12 -4.65
N GLY A 201 5.91 15.39 -3.72
CA GLY A 201 7.37 15.25 -3.68
C GLY A 201 7.93 14.57 -4.93
N GLY A 202 9.12 14.97 -5.34
CA GLY A 202 9.88 14.32 -6.40
C GLY A 202 10.78 13.22 -5.86
N SER A 203 11.01 12.19 -6.67
CA SER A 203 12.04 11.18 -6.46
C SER A 203 12.91 11.06 -7.70
N VAL A 204 14.09 10.42 -7.59
CA VAL A 204 14.95 10.19 -8.76
C VAL A 204 14.21 9.41 -9.84
N ALA A 205 13.44 8.38 -9.45
CA ALA A 205 12.63 7.61 -10.39
C ALA A 205 11.57 8.49 -11.08
N MET A 206 10.88 9.36 -10.34
CA MET A 206 9.93 10.33 -10.93
C MET A 206 10.63 11.24 -11.94
N SER A 207 11.75 11.85 -11.58
CA SER A 207 12.47 12.77 -12.46
C SER A 207 12.98 12.08 -13.74
N VAL A 208 13.53 10.88 -13.62
CA VAL A 208 14.01 10.10 -14.77
C VAL A 208 12.85 9.70 -15.68
N ILE A 209 11.76 9.15 -15.12
CA ILE A 209 10.61 8.71 -15.92
C ILE A 209 9.91 9.92 -16.55
N SER A 210 9.73 11.01 -15.82
CA SER A 210 9.15 12.26 -16.33
C SER A 210 9.95 12.80 -17.51
N HIS A 211 11.30 12.83 -17.40
CA HIS A 211 12.17 13.24 -18.49
C HIS A 211 11.91 12.44 -19.79
N PHE A 212 11.75 11.11 -19.68
CA PHE A 212 11.49 10.27 -20.84
C PHE A 212 10.03 10.27 -21.31
N ALA A 213 9.07 10.51 -20.41
CA ALA A 213 7.64 10.47 -20.73
C ALA A 213 7.13 11.79 -21.33
N LEU A 214 7.61 12.92 -20.80
CA LEU A 214 7.09 14.26 -21.07
C LEU A 214 8.15 15.21 -21.64
N GLY A 215 9.43 14.83 -21.60
CA GLY A 215 10.53 15.78 -21.69
C GLY A 215 10.80 16.46 -20.35
N LEU A 216 11.81 17.34 -20.28
CA LEU A 216 12.00 18.19 -19.10
C LEU A 216 10.90 19.25 -19.11
N PRO A 217 9.96 19.27 -18.14
CA PRO A 217 9.02 20.37 -18.03
C PRO A 217 9.83 21.66 -17.82
N ALA A 218 9.47 22.71 -18.55
CA ALA A 218 10.11 24.01 -18.36
C ALA A 218 9.81 24.55 -16.95
N PRO A 219 10.62 25.49 -16.43
CA PRO A 219 10.50 25.93 -15.04
C PRO A 219 9.14 26.51 -14.66
N ASP A 220 8.36 27.02 -15.61
CA ASP A 220 7.02 27.57 -15.45
C ASP A 220 5.91 26.55 -15.72
N HIS A 221 6.24 25.26 -15.87
CA HIS A 221 5.29 24.20 -16.17
C HIS A 221 5.05 23.31 -14.94
N VAL A 222 3.78 22.98 -14.74
CA VAL A 222 3.30 22.04 -13.73
C VAL A 222 2.69 20.84 -14.42
N VAL A 223 3.07 19.65 -13.98
CA VAL A 223 2.53 18.38 -14.41
C VAL A 223 1.40 18.00 -13.45
N ILE A 224 0.16 18.09 -13.94
CA ILE A 224 -1.02 17.56 -13.25
C ILE A 224 -1.10 16.07 -13.55
N LEU A 225 -0.78 15.26 -12.53
CA LEU A 225 -0.67 13.82 -12.66
C LEU A 225 -2.01 13.21 -13.05
N HIS A 226 -1.98 12.43 -14.13
CA HIS A 226 -3.07 11.50 -14.44
C HIS A 226 -3.30 10.57 -13.23
N PRO A 227 -4.55 10.12 -12.93
CA PRO A 227 -4.80 9.26 -11.78
C PRO A 227 -3.92 8.00 -11.74
N ILE A 228 -3.66 7.38 -12.90
CA ILE A 228 -2.70 6.25 -12.99
C ILE A 228 -1.27 6.66 -12.60
N ALA A 229 -0.81 7.86 -12.98
CA ALA A 229 0.51 8.37 -12.59
C ALA A 229 0.59 8.52 -11.07
N PHE A 230 -0.47 9.04 -10.45
CA PHE A 230 -0.55 9.19 -9.01
C PHE A 230 -0.51 7.83 -8.30
N ALA A 231 -1.17 6.79 -8.82
CA ALA A 231 -1.04 5.43 -8.30
C ALA A 231 0.41 4.90 -8.37
N GLY A 232 1.12 5.16 -9.48
CA GLY A 232 2.54 4.83 -9.62
C GLY A 232 3.42 5.60 -8.63
N TRP A 233 3.15 6.89 -8.43
CA TRP A 233 3.82 7.72 -7.43
C TRP A 233 3.60 7.20 -6.02
N LEU A 234 2.35 6.85 -5.66
CA LEU A 234 2.02 6.23 -4.37
C LEU A 234 2.76 4.91 -4.19
N GLY A 235 2.90 4.12 -5.24
CA GLY A 235 3.68 2.89 -5.20
C GLY A 235 5.15 3.09 -4.86
N LEU A 236 5.78 4.10 -5.46
CA LEU A 236 7.15 4.52 -5.10
C LEU A 236 7.21 5.05 -3.67
N PHE A 237 6.22 5.84 -3.25
CA PHE A 237 6.15 6.42 -1.92
C PHE A 237 6.00 5.36 -0.82
N VAL A 238 5.05 4.43 -0.97
CA VAL A 238 4.84 3.30 -0.04
C VAL A 238 6.09 2.43 0.02
N THR A 239 6.74 2.17 -1.13
CA THR A 239 8.02 1.44 -1.15
C THR A 239 9.09 2.17 -0.34
N ALA A 240 9.22 3.49 -0.53
CA ALA A 240 10.20 4.29 0.21
C ALA A 240 9.93 4.29 1.72
N LEU A 241 8.65 4.40 2.13
CA LEU A 241 8.25 4.27 3.53
C LEU A 241 8.61 2.89 4.07
N ASN A 242 8.26 1.82 3.36
CA ASN A 242 8.55 0.45 3.80
C ASN A 242 10.06 0.17 3.89
N LEU A 243 10.90 0.88 3.14
CA LEU A 243 12.36 0.76 3.23
C LEU A 243 12.99 1.62 4.34
N LEU A 244 12.21 2.41 5.09
CA LEU A 244 12.73 3.13 6.26
C LEU A 244 13.21 2.11 7.31
N PRO A 245 14.36 2.35 7.97
CA PRO A 245 14.93 1.45 8.95
C PRO A 245 14.25 1.58 10.32
N ILE A 246 12.92 1.42 10.38
CA ILE A 246 12.08 1.74 11.53
C ILE A 246 11.12 0.59 11.83
N ALA A 247 11.05 0.19 13.11
CA ALA A 247 10.07 -0.74 13.66
C ALA A 247 9.76 -1.99 12.80
N GLN A 248 8.48 -2.14 12.44
CA GLN A 248 7.90 -3.29 11.74
C GLN A 248 7.95 -3.15 10.21
N LEU A 249 8.51 -2.07 9.68
CA LEU A 249 8.66 -1.87 8.25
C LEU A 249 9.73 -2.81 7.68
N ASP A 250 9.67 -3.05 6.37
CA ASP A 250 10.61 -3.96 5.70
C ASP A 250 12.07 -3.52 5.87
N GLY A 251 12.35 -2.22 5.83
CA GLY A 251 13.66 -1.64 6.04
C GLY A 251 14.23 -1.96 7.43
N GLY A 252 13.38 -2.02 8.45
CA GLY A 252 13.75 -2.48 9.79
C GLY A 252 14.21 -3.94 9.77
N HIS A 253 13.44 -4.82 9.13
CA HIS A 253 13.78 -6.23 8.96
C HIS A 253 15.05 -6.46 8.11
N ILE A 254 15.22 -5.69 7.03
CA ILE A 254 16.41 -5.69 6.18
C ILE A 254 17.64 -5.31 6.99
N LEU A 255 17.55 -4.20 7.73
CA LEU A 255 18.65 -3.72 8.56
C LEU A 255 18.98 -4.74 9.66
N TYR A 256 17.96 -5.36 10.27
CA TYR A 256 18.16 -6.37 11.31
C TYR A 256 18.83 -7.62 10.76
N ALA A 257 18.43 -8.06 9.57
CA ALA A 257 19.05 -9.20 8.92
C ALA A 257 20.52 -8.92 8.54
N ALA A 258 20.83 -7.69 8.09
CA ALA A 258 22.18 -7.29 7.68
C ALA A 258 23.14 -7.07 8.85
N LEU A 259 22.71 -6.37 9.92
CA LEU A 259 23.57 -5.97 11.04
C LEU A 259 23.46 -6.90 12.26
N GLY A 260 22.39 -7.67 12.36
CA GLY A 260 22.15 -8.58 13.46
C GLY A 260 21.86 -7.91 14.79
N SER A 261 22.26 -8.56 15.89
CA SER A 261 22.05 -8.10 17.28
C SER A 261 22.87 -6.88 17.67
N ARG A 262 23.68 -6.31 16.77
CA ARG A 262 24.36 -5.03 16.99
C ARG A 262 23.44 -3.82 16.83
N GLN A 263 22.15 -4.04 16.59
CA GLN A 263 21.14 -2.99 16.62
C GLN A 263 20.85 -2.53 18.06
N THR A 264 21.42 -1.37 18.40
CA THR A 264 20.97 -0.45 19.45
C THR A 264 19.57 0.12 19.10
N PRO A 265 18.83 0.73 20.05
CA PRO A 265 17.35 0.79 20.10
C PRO A 265 16.61 1.56 18.97
N LEU A 266 17.30 2.01 17.92
CA LEU A 266 16.70 2.66 16.75
C LEU A 266 15.69 1.77 15.99
N ALA A 267 15.81 0.44 16.09
CA ALA A 267 14.85 -0.48 15.48
C ALA A 267 13.52 -0.64 16.26
N TRP A 268 13.42 -0.06 17.47
CA TRP A 268 12.23 -0.13 18.35
C TRP A 268 11.48 1.19 18.51
N LEU A 269 11.99 2.28 17.92
CA LEU A 269 11.25 3.53 17.72
C LEU A 269 10.39 3.40 16.45
#